data_AF-A0A1H5DL08-F1
#
_entry.id   AF-A0A1H5DL08-F1
#
_cell.length_a   1.000
_cell.length_b   1.000
_cell.length_c   1.000
_cell.angle_alpha   90.00
_cell.angle_beta   90.00
_cell.angle_gamma   90.00
#
_symmetry.space_group_name_H-M   'P 1'
#
loop_
_entity.id
_entity.type
_entity.pdbx_description
1 polymer ?
#
loop_
_entity_poly.entity_id
_entity_poly.type
_entity_poly.pdbx_seq_one_letter_code
_entity_poly.pdbx_strand_id
1 'polypeptide(L)'
;MAAQWHRLLEDDGDIVDPETVRAAYAQPRLRQLFPGVSHGVVFFSRCTGSPAAQVGGQVYPRHEGRIRVRGPLGVGTLGEVDTLDEAFALVVGSLPEGCGPAVPGDANEVRRRQGG
;
A
#
# COMPACT_ATOMS: atom_id res chain seq x y z
N MET A 1 12.62 5.83 1.67
CA MET A 1 11.52 5.23 0.85
C MET A 1 12.05 4.20 -0.14
N ALA A 2 13.03 4.52 -1.00
CA ALA A 2 13.57 3.57 -1.98
C ALA A 2 14.14 2.27 -1.37
N ALA A 3 14.78 2.34 -0.20
CA ALA A 3 15.38 1.16 0.44
C ALA A 3 14.35 0.08 0.85
N GLN A 4 13.16 0.48 1.29
CA GLN A 4 12.12 -0.49 1.68
C GLN A 4 11.52 -1.18 0.44
N TRP A 5 11.31 -0.43 -0.63
CA TRP A 5 10.91 -1.00 -1.92
C TRP A 5 11.95 -2.00 -2.44
N HIS A 6 13.23 -1.66 -2.35
CA HIS A 6 14.31 -2.56 -2.79
C HIS A 6 14.28 -3.87 -1.98
N ARG A 7 14.23 -3.79 -0.64
CA ARG A 7 14.10 -4.98 0.22
C ARG A 7 12.93 -5.88 -0.17
N LEU A 8 11.75 -5.30 -0.43
CA LEU A 8 10.57 -6.09 -0.81
C LEU A 8 10.68 -6.68 -2.23
N LEU A 9 11.40 -6.01 -3.13
CA LEU A 9 11.64 -6.52 -4.49
C LEU A 9 12.71 -7.62 -4.52
N GLU A 10 13.62 -7.61 -3.54
CA GLU A 10 14.63 -8.65 -3.31
C GLU A 10 14.08 -9.83 -2.48
N ASP A 11 12.87 -9.72 -1.92
CA ASP A 11 12.21 -10.81 -1.21
C ASP A 11 11.74 -11.87 -2.23
N ASP A 12 12.20 -13.12 -2.06
CA ASP A 12 11.84 -14.25 -2.92
C ASP A 12 10.47 -14.89 -2.55
N GLY A 13 9.60 -14.16 -1.84
CA GLY A 13 8.28 -14.65 -1.42
C GLY A 13 8.17 -15.11 0.03
N ASP A 14 9.18 -14.83 0.86
CA ASP A 14 9.18 -15.19 2.29
C ASP A 14 8.18 -14.31 3.07
N ILE A 15 8.11 -13.02 2.70
CA ILE A 15 7.29 -12.02 3.39
C ILE A 15 6.03 -11.70 2.57
N VAL A 16 6.17 -11.60 1.25
CA VAL A 16 5.09 -11.30 0.31
C VAL A 16 5.45 -11.83 -1.06
N ASP A 17 4.44 -12.29 -1.80
CA ASP A 17 4.61 -12.68 -3.18
C ASP A 17 5.32 -11.57 -4.02
N PRO A 18 6.44 -11.89 -4.70
CA PRO A 18 7.23 -10.89 -5.42
C PRO A 18 6.48 -10.27 -6.60
N GLU A 19 5.54 -10.98 -7.22
CA GLU A 19 4.69 -10.41 -8.27
C GLU A 19 3.80 -9.30 -7.71
N THR A 20 3.28 -9.49 -6.50
CA THR A 20 2.49 -8.49 -5.77
C THR A 20 3.29 -7.21 -5.54
N VAL A 21 4.56 -7.32 -5.11
CA VAL A 21 5.43 -6.15 -4.91
C VAL A 21 5.75 -5.46 -6.24
N ARG A 22 6.03 -6.23 -7.29
CA ARG A 22 6.33 -5.67 -8.62
C ARG A 22 5.13 -4.92 -9.21
N ALA A 23 3.93 -5.48 -9.10
CA ALA A 23 2.70 -4.83 -9.55
C ALA A 23 2.43 -3.53 -8.76
N ALA A 24 2.66 -3.55 -7.44
CA ALA A 24 2.59 -2.34 -6.63
C ALA A 24 3.62 -1.29 -7.07
N TYR A 25 4.86 -1.70 -7.31
CA TYR A 25 5.96 -0.82 -7.70
C TYR A 25 5.77 -0.22 -9.10
N ALA A 26 5.06 -0.91 -10.00
CA ALA A 26 4.72 -0.42 -11.33
C ALA A 26 3.84 0.85 -11.27
N GLN A 27 3.02 1.01 -10.23
CA GLN A 27 2.13 2.15 -10.07
C GLN A 27 2.89 3.39 -9.58
N PRO A 28 3.01 4.48 -10.38
CA PRO A 28 3.80 5.65 -10.02
C PRO A 28 3.34 6.36 -8.74
N ARG A 29 2.02 6.31 -8.46
CA ARG A 29 1.43 6.90 -7.26
C ARG A 29 1.77 6.10 -6.00
N LEU A 30 1.85 4.77 -6.10
CA LEU A 30 2.22 3.90 -4.97
C LEU A 30 3.72 3.92 -4.71
N ARG A 31 4.55 4.04 -5.75
CA ARG A 31 6.02 4.16 -5.63
C ARG A 31 6.46 5.33 -4.75
N GLN A 32 5.65 6.40 -4.70
CA GLN A 32 5.89 7.57 -3.85
C GLN A 32 5.50 7.36 -2.39
N LEU A 33 4.79 6.28 -2.07
CA LEU A 33 4.37 5.93 -0.71
C LEU A 33 5.34 4.92 -0.08
N PHE A 34 5.24 4.76 1.24
CA PHE A 34 6.00 3.77 1.97
C PHE A 34 5.27 2.42 1.98
N PRO A 35 5.83 1.35 1.40
CA PRO A 35 5.20 0.05 1.38
C PRO A 35 5.42 -0.66 2.72
N GLY A 36 4.34 -1.24 3.26
CA GLY A 36 4.35 -2.09 4.43
C GLY A 36 3.74 -3.44 4.12
N VAL A 37 4.27 -4.48 4.74
CA VAL A 37 3.71 -5.83 4.67
C VAL A 37 3.47 -6.34 6.08
N SER A 38 2.29 -6.90 6.32
CA SER A 38 1.96 -7.58 7.58
C SER A 38 1.07 -8.78 7.29
N HIS A 39 1.45 -9.97 7.77
CA HIS A 39 0.71 -11.21 7.52
C HIS A 39 0.43 -11.49 6.02
N GLY A 40 1.37 -11.15 5.15
CA GLY A 40 1.22 -11.27 3.68
C GLY A 40 0.30 -10.22 3.05
N VAL A 41 -0.24 -9.29 3.84
CA VAL A 41 -1.08 -8.18 3.35
C VAL A 41 -0.20 -6.98 3.05
N VAL A 42 -0.30 -6.45 1.83
CA VAL A 42 0.41 -5.24 1.40
C VAL A 42 -0.45 -4.02 1.68
N PHE A 43 0.13 -3.02 2.34
CA PHE A 43 -0.50 -1.74 2.61
C PHE A 43 0.47 -0.58 2.37
N PHE A 44 -0.05 0.63 2.19
CA PHE A 44 0.75 1.82 1.94
C PHE A 44 0.58 2.84 3.05
N SER A 45 1.67 3.52 3.38
CA SER A 45 1.70 4.56 4.40
C SER A 45 2.25 5.86 3.82
N ARG A 46 1.69 7.00 4.27
CA ARG A 46 2.22 8.34 3.99
C ARG A 46 3.37 8.76 4.91
N CYS A 47 3.70 7.95 5.90
CA CYS A 47 4.83 8.20 6.78
C CYS A 47 5.71 6.96 6.87
N THR A 48 7.01 7.19 7.04
CA THR A 48 7.99 6.11 7.21
C THR A 48 8.22 5.76 8.68
N GLY A 49 7.74 6.59 9.61
CA GLY A 49 7.80 6.36 11.06
C GLY A 49 6.55 5.68 11.62
N SER A 50 6.65 5.26 12.88
CA SER A 50 5.56 4.67 13.65
C SER A 50 4.94 5.73 14.58
N PRO A 51 3.59 5.80 14.72
CA PRO A 51 2.58 4.96 14.06
C PRO A 51 2.45 5.25 12.57
N ALA A 52 2.13 4.21 11.78
CA ALA A 52 1.97 4.32 10.33
C ALA A 52 0.67 5.05 9.95
N ALA A 53 0.76 5.99 9.02
CA ALA A 53 -0.37 6.69 8.43
C ALA A 53 -0.85 5.93 7.19
N GLN A 54 -1.55 4.81 7.42
CA GLN A 54 -2.09 3.98 6.34
C GLN A 54 -3.02 4.79 5.43
N VAL A 55 -2.86 4.64 4.12
CA VAL A 55 -3.67 5.31 3.12
C VAL A 55 -4.09 4.39 1.99
N GLY A 56 -5.26 4.70 1.42
CA GLY A 56 -5.88 3.87 0.38
C GLY A 56 -6.26 2.50 0.92
N GLY A 57 -6.24 1.52 0.02
CA GLY A 57 -6.56 0.13 0.32
C GLY A 57 -5.37 -0.75 0.70
N GLN A 58 -5.72 -1.97 1.11
CA GLN A 58 -4.82 -3.06 1.45
C GLN A 58 -5.09 -4.21 0.49
N VAL A 59 -4.02 -4.80 -0.06
CA VAL A 59 -4.09 -5.95 -0.95
C VAL A 59 -3.78 -7.19 -0.14
N TYR A 60 -4.75 -8.10 -0.09
CA TYR A 60 -4.61 -9.39 0.56
C TYR A 60 -4.00 -10.40 -0.42
N PRO A 61 -3.24 -11.38 0.10
CA PRO A 61 -2.68 -12.44 -0.73
C PRO A 61 -3.80 -13.21 -1.42
N ARG A 62 -3.48 -13.77 -2.58
CA ARG A 62 -4.43 -14.50 -3.41
C ARG A 62 -4.99 -15.71 -2.64
N HIS A 63 -6.31 -15.75 -2.45
CA HIS A 63 -7.01 -16.86 -1.82
C HIS A 63 -7.99 -17.45 -2.84
N GLU A 64 -7.94 -18.77 -3.06
CA GLU A 64 -8.81 -19.47 -4.04
C GLU A 64 -8.80 -18.87 -5.45
N GLY A 65 -7.66 -18.32 -5.86
CA GLY A 65 -7.49 -17.75 -7.19
C GLY A 65 -7.92 -16.28 -7.31
N ARG A 66 -8.41 -15.64 -6.24
CA ARG A 66 -8.81 -14.22 -6.25
C ARG A 66 -7.97 -13.38 -5.30
N ILE A 67 -7.75 -12.13 -5.67
CA ILE A 67 -7.04 -11.12 -4.90
C ILE A 67 -8.09 -10.21 -4.28
N ARG A 68 -8.09 -10.11 -2.94
CA ARG A 68 -9.04 -9.27 -2.24
C ARG A 68 -8.43 -7.92 -1.92
N VAL A 69 -9.13 -6.86 -2.31
CA VAL A 69 -8.74 -5.48 -2.00
C VAL A 69 -9.67 -4.93 -0.93
N ARG A 70 -9.09 -4.58 0.21
CA ARG A 70 -9.81 -3.89 1.28
C ARG A 70 -9.55 -2.40 1.19
N GLY A 71 -10.55 -1.59 1.49
CA GLY A 71 -10.41 -0.15 1.56
C GLY A 71 -9.73 0.29 2.85
N PRO A 72 -9.57 1.61 3.02
CA PRO A 72 -9.16 2.20 4.29
C PRO A 72 -10.08 1.75 5.43
N LEU A 73 -9.59 1.86 6.67
CA LEU A 73 -10.37 1.52 7.86
C LEU A 73 -11.73 2.23 7.84
N GLY A 74 -12.83 1.47 7.93
CA GLY A 74 -14.20 1.98 7.89
C GLY A 74 -14.87 1.97 6.51
N VAL A 75 -14.12 1.81 5.41
CA VAL A 75 -14.70 1.74 4.04
C VAL A 75 -15.18 0.32 3.69
N GLY A 76 -14.53 -0.71 4.24
CA GLY A 76 -14.89 -2.11 3.97
C GLY A 76 -14.06 -2.73 2.84
N THR A 77 -14.62 -3.68 2.08
CA THR A 77 -13.93 -4.31 0.93
C THR A 77 -14.17 -3.45 -0.31
N LEU A 78 -13.10 -3.08 -1.05
CA LEU A 78 -13.24 -2.36 -2.32
C LEU A 78 -13.67 -3.30 -3.46
N GLY A 79 -13.18 -4.54 -3.43
CA GLY A 79 -13.55 -5.57 -4.38
C GLY A 79 -12.66 -6.81 -4.28
N GLU A 80 -13.02 -7.82 -5.07
CA GLU A 80 -12.19 -9.00 -5.35
C GLU A 80 -11.93 -9.03 -6.85
N VAL A 81 -10.68 -9.22 -7.23
CA VAL A 81 -10.22 -9.18 -8.62
C VAL A 81 -9.34 -10.38 -8.90
N ASP A 82 -9.18 -10.72 -10.18
CA ASP A 82 -8.39 -11.88 -10.58
C ASP A 82 -6.91 -11.51 -10.82
N THR A 83 -6.61 -10.22 -10.99
CA THR A 83 -5.27 -9.73 -11.32
C THR A 83 -4.74 -8.69 -10.32
N LEU A 84 -3.41 -8.69 -10.13
CA LEU A 84 -2.74 -7.73 -9.25
C LEU A 84 -2.84 -6.29 -9.78
N ASP A 85 -2.82 -6.10 -11.09
CA ASP A 85 -2.93 -4.77 -11.71
C ASP A 85 -4.27 -4.11 -11.36
N GLU A 86 -5.38 -4.84 -11.52
CA GLU A 86 -6.71 -4.38 -11.10
C GLU A 86 -6.76 -4.12 -9.59
N ALA A 87 -6.10 -4.97 -8.80
CA ALA A 87 -6.09 -4.82 -7.35
C ALA A 87 -5.44 -3.50 -6.93
N PHE A 88 -4.27 -3.20 -7.51
CA PHE A 88 -3.58 -1.95 -7.25
C PHE A 88 -4.25 -0.75 -7.90
N ALA A 89 -4.95 -0.91 -9.02
CA ALA A 89 -5.78 0.14 -9.59
C ALA A 89 -6.91 0.55 -8.63
N LEU A 90 -7.57 -0.42 -7.98
CA LEU A 90 -8.57 -0.14 -6.92
C LEU A 90 -7.94 0.58 -5.72
N VAL A 91 -6.76 0.15 -5.28
CA VAL A 91 -6.02 0.84 -4.21
C VAL A 91 -5.72 2.28 -4.60
N VAL A 92 -5.21 2.52 -5.81
CA VAL A 92 -4.89 3.85 -6.33
C VAL A 92 -6.14 4.73 -6.44
N GLY A 93 -7.26 4.16 -6.88
CA GLY A 93 -8.56 4.84 -6.95
C GLY A 93 -9.10 5.21 -5.57
N SER A 94 -8.78 4.43 -4.54
CA SER A 94 -9.16 4.73 -3.15
C SER A 94 -8.22 5.71 -2.42
N LEU A 95 -7.12 6.12 -3.04
CA LEU A 95 -6.22 7.10 -2.45
C LEU A 95 -6.90 8.47 -2.36
N PRO A 96 -6.75 9.20 -1.25
CA PRO A 96 -7.27 10.55 -1.14
C PRO A 96 -6.67 11.46 -2.23
N GLU A 97 -7.48 12.37 -2.76
CA GLU A 97 -7.01 13.41 -3.68
C GLU A 97 -5.95 14.26 -2.98
N GLY A 98 -4.82 14.52 -3.64
CA GLY A 98 -3.69 15.23 -3.01
C GLY A 98 -2.81 14.37 -2.09
N CYS A 99 -2.88 13.04 -2.19
CA CYS A 99 -1.90 12.14 -1.55
C CYS A 99 -0.50 12.37 -2.15
N GLY A 100 0.27 13.27 -1.54
CA GLY A 100 1.67 13.54 -1.88
C GLY A 100 2.62 12.43 -1.43
N PRO A 101 3.92 12.54 -1.74
CA PRO A 101 4.91 11.54 -1.37
C PRO A 101 4.97 11.33 0.15
N ALA A 102 5.34 10.11 0.56
CA ALA A 102 5.47 9.81 1.97
C ALA A 102 6.53 10.73 2.60
N VAL A 103 6.21 11.33 3.74
CA VAL A 103 7.14 12.20 4.45
C VAL A 103 7.84 11.45 5.58
N PRO A 104 9.13 11.68 5.82
CA PRO A 104 9.76 11.23 7.04
C PRO A 104 9.07 11.90 8.25
N GLY A 105 8.73 11.09 9.25
CA GLY A 105 7.92 11.48 10.42
C GLY A 105 6.93 10.37 10.80
N ASP A 106 6.13 10.59 11.84
CA ASP A 106 5.05 9.70 12.29
C ASP A 106 3.66 10.22 11.90
N ALA A 107 2.61 9.40 12.06
CA ALA A 107 1.26 9.77 11.65
C ALA A 107 0.73 11.07 12.30
N ASN A 108 1.19 11.45 13.50
CA ASN A 108 0.77 12.70 14.12
C ASN A 108 1.37 13.90 13.39
N GLU A 109 2.61 13.79 12.92
CA GLU A 109 3.26 14.84 12.15
C GLU A 109 2.63 15.03 10.77
N VAL A 110 2.27 13.93 10.10
CA VAL A 110 1.50 13.98 8.84
C VAL A 110 0.13 14.62 9.04
N ARG A 111 -0.55 14.29 10.14
CA ARG A 111 -1.86 14.88 10.47
C ARG A 111 -1.78 16.39 10.68
N ARG A 112 -0.72 16.88 11.34
CA ARG A 112 -0.52 18.34 11.55
C ARG A 112 -0.27 19.11 10.26
N ARG A 113 0.31 18.48 9.24
CA ARG A 113 0.61 19.13 7.95
C ARG A 113 -0.59 19.16 6.99
N GLN A 114 -1.67 18.43 7.28
CA GLN A 114 -2.88 18.38 6.44
C GLN A 114 -4.10 19.08 7.06
N GLY A 115 -3.91 19.79 8.18
CA GLY A 115 -4.96 20.55 8.88
C GLY A 115 -4.62 22.02 9.04
N GLY A 116 -4.25 22.68 7.94
CA GLY A 116 -4.16 24.14 7.84
C GLY A 116 -5.34 24.70 7.05
#